data_AF-A0A559GRI2-F1
#
_entry.id   AF-A0A559GRI2-F1
#
_cell.length_a   1.000
_cell.length_b   1.000
_cell.length_c   1.000
_cell.angle_alpha   90.00
_cell.angle_beta   90.00
_cell.angle_gamma   90.00
#
_symmetry.space_group_name_H-M   'P 1'
#
loop_
_entity.id
_entity.type
_entity.pdbx_description
1 polymer ?
#
loop_
_entity_poly.entity_id
_entity_poly.type
_entity_poly.pdbx_seq_one_letter_code
_entity_poly.pdbx_strand_id
1 'polypeptide(L)'
;MYIYRADILTNFQNFPITLNILLFWLLVVIISATIHEFSHAIIANNYQIEIPNCGIMLLLFNLAFFVDLSGVQFLKNKKQFLKIMLAGIASNLILSLTGLLVLLFTSYKLLGLLFFIINLGMIFINSIPFFQYDSGIILRYLNSNNNNLNFQYIVQLLIAFVIIYFPLSQLLQFLTPNIIVRSIGGVVVSILLSILYMRGRTKYVLRK
;
A
#
# COMPACT_ATOMS: atom_id res chain seq x y z
N MET A 1 16.98 -22.42 28.14
CA MET A 1 16.52 -21.08 28.57
C MET A 1 17.70 -20.13 28.38
N TYR A 2 17.53 -19.02 27.63
CA TYR A 2 18.49 -17.90 27.37
C TYR A 2 19.31 -17.78 26.06
N ILE A 3 19.08 -18.53 24.96
CA ILE A 3 19.87 -18.28 23.72
C ILE A 3 19.07 -17.56 22.61
N TYR A 4 17.74 -17.69 22.53
CA TYR A 4 16.99 -17.17 21.38
C TYR A 4 16.68 -15.66 21.35
N ARG A 5 17.09 -14.87 22.35
CA ARG A 5 16.71 -13.44 22.43
C ARG A 5 17.67 -12.48 21.71
N ALA A 6 18.90 -12.89 21.43
CA ALA A 6 19.88 -12.04 20.76
C ALA A 6 19.98 -12.29 19.24
N ASP A 7 19.60 -13.46 18.76
CA ASP A 7 19.95 -13.92 17.40
C ASP A 7 19.07 -13.34 16.27
N ILE A 8 17.84 -12.91 16.57
CA ILE A 8 16.91 -12.43 15.51
C ILE A 8 17.39 -11.08 14.95
N LEU A 9 18.01 -10.22 15.77
CA LEU A 9 18.47 -8.89 15.36
C LEU A 9 19.91 -8.92 14.80
N THR A 10 20.76 -9.84 15.24
CA THR A 10 22.17 -9.91 14.83
C THR A 10 22.38 -10.70 13.54
N ASN A 11 21.46 -11.60 13.15
CA ASN A 11 21.59 -12.44 11.95
C ASN A 11 20.68 -12.02 10.77
N PHE A 12 20.21 -10.78 10.72
CA PHE A 12 19.34 -10.30 9.63
C PHE A 12 19.99 -10.44 8.24
N GLN A 13 21.32 -10.34 8.15
CA GLN A 13 22.06 -10.48 6.88
C GLN A 13 22.11 -11.90 6.33
N ASN A 14 21.91 -12.93 7.17
CA ASN A 14 22.05 -14.34 6.78
C ASN A 14 20.72 -15.11 6.87
N PHE A 15 19.58 -14.42 6.94
CA PHE A 15 18.28 -15.11 7.03
C PHE A 15 17.95 -15.77 5.68
N PRO A 16 17.95 -17.11 5.57
CA PRO A 16 17.65 -17.75 4.31
C PRO A 16 16.17 -17.53 3.98
N ILE A 17 15.90 -16.80 2.88
CA ILE A 17 14.55 -16.64 2.35
C ILE A 17 14.13 -18.00 1.77
N THR A 18 13.52 -18.82 2.62
CA THR A 18 12.96 -20.11 2.20
C THR A 18 11.59 -19.92 1.58
N LEU A 19 11.18 -20.86 0.71
CA LEU A 19 9.86 -20.86 0.08
C LEU A 19 8.73 -20.78 1.13
N ASN A 20 8.90 -21.46 2.27
CA ASN A 20 7.92 -21.45 3.35
C ASN A 20 7.73 -20.06 3.95
N ILE A 21 8.83 -19.32 4.18
CA ILE A 21 8.76 -17.94 4.70
C ILE A 21 8.05 -17.04 3.68
N LEU A 22 8.33 -17.21 2.39
CA LEU A 22 7.67 -16.45 1.32
C LEU A 22 6.17 -16.73 1.26
N LEU A 23 5.76 -18.00 1.39
CA LEU A 23 4.35 -18.39 1.43
C LEU A 23 3.64 -17.83 2.67
N PHE A 24 4.26 -17.88 3.85
CA PHE A 24 3.71 -17.26 5.05
C PHE A 24 3.60 -15.75 4.93
N TRP A 25 4.61 -15.09 4.38
CA TRP A 25 4.58 -13.65 4.11
C TRP A 25 3.41 -13.29 3.19
N LEU A 26 3.27 -14.01 2.06
CA LEU A 26 2.21 -13.77 1.09
C LEU A 26 0.81 -13.99 1.70
N LEU A 27 0.65 -15.04 2.50
CA LEU A 27 -0.59 -15.31 3.22
C LEU A 27 -0.92 -14.18 4.19
N VAL A 28 0.05 -13.70 4.98
CA VAL A 28 -0.17 -12.59 5.93
C VAL A 28 -0.51 -11.30 5.19
N VAL A 29 0.15 -11.00 4.06
CA VAL A 29 -0.18 -9.84 3.22
C VAL A 29 -1.63 -9.90 2.73
N ILE A 30 -2.07 -11.05 2.23
CA ILE A 30 -3.45 -11.23 1.75
C ILE A 30 -4.45 -11.03 2.89
N ILE A 31 -4.21 -11.65 4.05
CA ILE A 31 -5.10 -11.50 5.21
C ILE A 31 -5.13 -10.04 5.69
N SER A 32 -3.98 -9.39 5.82
CA SER A 32 -3.91 -7.99 6.25
C SER A 32 -4.60 -7.05 5.28
N ALA A 33 -4.35 -7.19 3.97
CA ALA A 33 -4.95 -6.34 2.95
C ALA A 33 -6.46 -6.55 2.84
N THR A 34 -6.95 -7.79 2.95
CA THR A 34 -8.39 -8.05 2.97
C THR A 34 -9.06 -7.43 4.18
N ILE A 35 -8.51 -7.62 5.39
CA ILE A 35 -9.06 -7.02 6.62
C ILE A 35 -9.03 -5.48 6.55
N HIS A 36 -7.98 -4.90 6.00
CA HIS A 36 -7.85 -3.46 5.79
C HIS A 36 -9.00 -2.89 4.94
N GLU A 37 -9.16 -3.43 3.73
CA GLU A 37 -10.20 -2.98 2.79
C GLU A 37 -11.61 -3.25 3.34
N PHE A 38 -11.80 -4.42 3.97
CA PHE A 38 -13.09 -4.79 4.56
C PHE A 38 -13.45 -3.91 5.77
N SER A 39 -12.47 -3.36 6.47
CA SER A 39 -12.72 -2.41 7.56
C SER A 39 -13.31 -1.10 7.04
N HIS A 40 -12.87 -0.62 5.87
CA HIS A 40 -13.52 0.53 5.23
C HIS A 40 -14.96 0.20 4.84
N ALA A 41 -15.19 -0.98 4.24
CA ALA A 41 -16.53 -1.46 3.88
C ALA A 41 -17.46 -1.51 5.10
N ILE A 42 -17.05 -2.14 6.19
CA ILE A 42 -17.88 -2.28 7.41
C ILE A 42 -18.29 -0.91 7.95
N ILE A 43 -17.34 0.02 8.06
CA ILE A 43 -17.63 1.36 8.59
C ILE A 43 -18.47 2.18 7.60
N ALA A 44 -18.27 2.03 6.30
CA ALA A 44 -19.09 2.68 5.27
C ALA A 44 -20.54 2.17 5.30
N ASN A 45 -20.74 0.86 5.45
CA ASN A 45 -22.06 0.24 5.54
C ASN A 45 -22.83 0.72 6.79
N ASN A 46 -22.13 0.96 7.91
CA ASN A 46 -22.74 1.57 9.11
C ASN A 46 -23.27 2.99 8.86
N TYR A 47 -22.80 3.66 7.81
CA TYR A 47 -23.29 4.96 7.35
C TYR A 47 -24.22 4.86 6.13
N GLN A 48 -24.76 3.66 5.84
CA GLN A 48 -25.69 3.38 4.74
C GLN A 48 -25.09 3.68 3.35
N ILE A 49 -23.77 3.53 3.22
CA ILE A 49 -23.10 3.67 1.93
C ILE A 49 -23.05 2.31 1.27
N GLU A 50 -23.58 2.24 0.05
CA GLU A 50 -23.54 1.03 -0.75
C GLU A 50 -22.11 0.72 -1.21
N ILE A 51 -21.77 -0.57 -1.19
CA ILE A 51 -20.48 -1.09 -1.64
C ILE A 51 -20.75 -1.91 -2.89
N PRO A 52 -20.67 -1.30 -4.08
CA PRO A 52 -21.10 -1.96 -5.32
C PRO A 52 -20.14 -3.08 -5.73
N ASN A 53 -18.83 -2.90 -5.51
CA ASN A 53 -17.80 -3.84 -5.93
C ASN A 53 -16.68 -3.95 -4.89
N CYS A 54 -16.07 -5.13 -4.81
CA CYS A 54 -14.79 -5.35 -4.14
C CYS A 54 -13.96 -6.35 -4.95
N GLY A 55 -12.64 -6.31 -4.81
CA GLY A 55 -11.78 -7.24 -5.54
C GLY A 55 -10.30 -6.99 -5.36
N ILE A 56 -9.53 -7.48 -6.32
CA ILE A 56 -8.08 -7.37 -6.39
C ILE A 56 -7.73 -6.61 -7.68
N MET A 57 -6.78 -5.68 -7.59
CA MET A 57 -6.23 -4.94 -8.72
C MET A 57 -4.70 -4.94 -8.67
N LEU A 58 -4.06 -4.54 -9.75
CA LEU A 58 -2.61 -4.30 -9.79
C LEU A 58 -2.31 -2.80 -9.68
N LEU A 59 -1.72 -2.38 -8.56
CA LEU A 59 -1.30 -1.01 -8.30
C LEU A 59 0.22 -0.89 -8.48
N LEU A 60 0.69 -0.22 -9.55
CA LEU A 60 2.13 -0.12 -9.86
C LEU A 60 2.82 -1.49 -9.88
N PHE A 61 2.20 -2.48 -10.54
CA PHE A 61 2.66 -3.88 -10.57
C PHE A 61 2.66 -4.62 -9.22
N ASN A 62 2.10 -4.02 -8.16
CA ASN A 62 1.87 -4.70 -6.88
C ASN A 62 0.41 -5.16 -6.78
N LEU A 63 0.20 -6.35 -6.20
CA LEU A 63 -1.15 -6.81 -5.85
C LEU A 63 -1.74 -5.86 -4.80
N ALA A 64 -2.92 -5.32 -5.08
CA ALA A 64 -3.66 -4.46 -4.17
C ALA A 64 -5.11 -4.94 -4.08
N PHE A 65 -5.67 -4.92 -2.88
CA PHE A 65 -7.09 -5.19 -2.68
C PHE A 65 -7.83 -3.85 -2.79
N PHE A 66 -9.11 -3.90 -3.15
CA PHE A 66 -9.93 -2.69 -3.18
C PHE A 66 -11.38 -2.97 -2.81
N VAL A 67 -11.97 -2.00 -2.14
CA VAL A 67 -13.41 -1.84 -1.97
C VAL A 67 -13.85 -0.56 -2.70
N ASP A 68 -14.96 -0.63 -3.42
CA ASP A 68 -15.56 0.54 -4.05
C ASP A 68 -16.28 1.40 -3.00
N LEU A 69 -15.69 2.57 -2.75
CA LEU A 69 -16.15 3.57 -1.79
C LEU A 69 -16.60 4.86 -2.49
N SER A 70 -17.00 4.79 -3.76
CA SER A 70 -17.53 5.93 -4.53
C SER A 70 -18.63 6.70 -3.79
N GLY A 71 -19.50 5.99 -3.06
CA GLY A 71 -20.57 6.61 -2.28
C GLY A 71 -20.11 7.53 -1.13
N VAL A 72 -18.86 7.42 -0.68
CA VAL A 72 -18.29 8.19 0.45
C VAL A 72 -18.20 9.68 0.14
N GLN A 73 -18.11 10.08 -1.13
CA GLN A 73 -18.06 11.49 -1.53
C GLN A 73 -19.37 12.26 -1.25
N PHE A 74 -20.50 11.55 -1.20
CA PHE A 74 -21.81 12.16 -0.95
C PHE A 74 -22.08 12.40 0.54
N LEU A 75 -21.16 11.98 1.42
CA LEU A 75 -21.26 12.26 2.83
C LEU A 75 -21.13 13.76 3.11
N LYS A 76 -22.18 14.32 3.71
CA LYS A 76 -22.20 15.72 4.19
C LYS A 76 -21.29 15.91 5.42
N ASN A 77 -21.07 14.86 6.21
CA ASN A 77 -20.33 14.95 7.48
C ASN A 77 -18.87 14.49 7.33
N LYS A 78 -17.95 15.46 7.43
CA LYS A 78 -16.50 15.20 7.36
C LYS A 78 -16.00 14.20 8.41
N LYS A 79 -16.64 14.12 9.59
CA LYS A 79 -16.24 13.16 10.63
C LYS A 79 -16.56 11.72 10.24
N GLN A 80 -17.68 11.50 9.54
CA GLN A 80 -18.07 10.16 9.05
C GLN A 80 -17.09 9.72 7.96
N PHE A 81 -16.79 10.62 7.02
CA PHE A 81 -15.76 10.42 6.01
C PHE A 81 -14.41 10.00 6.62
N LEU A 82 -13.91 10.78 7.60
CA LEU A 82 -12.63 10.48 8.25
C LEU A 82 -12.65 9.13 8.97
N LYS A 83 -13.76 8.76 9.63
CA LYS A 83 -13.88 7.45 10.29
C LYS A 83 -13.80 6.30 9.30
N ILE A 84 -14.45 6.43 8.13
CA ILE A 84 -14.36 5.43 7.07
C ILE A 84 -12.92 5.33 6.60
N MET A 85 -12.29 6.45 6.21
CA MET A 85 -10.94 6.45 5.66
C MET A 85 -9.85 6.04 6.66
N LEU A 86 -10.07 6.19 7.96
CA LEU A 86 -9.12 5.74 8.99
C LEU A 86 -9.35 4.28 9.42
N ALA A 87 -10.45 3.65 9.00
CA ALA A 87 -10.81 2.30 9.43
C ALA A 87 -9.75 1.26 9.06
N GLY A 88 -9.21 1.32 7.84
CA GLY A 88 -8.16 0.40 7.39
C GLY A 88 -6.83 0.59 8.14
N ILE A 89 -6.43 1.83 8.43
CA ILE A 89 -5.23 2.09 9.26
C ILE A 89 -5.44 1.56 10.67
N ALA A 90 -6.64 1.77 11.24
CA ALA A 90 -6.99 1.29 12.58
C ALA A 90 -6.99 -0.26 12.65
N SER A 91 -7.51 -0.95 11.63
CA SER A 91 -7.48 -2.42 11.59
C SER A 91 -6.06 -2.96 11.50
N ASN A 92 -5.18 -2.32 10.70
CA ASN A 92 -3.78 -2.71 10.62
C ASN A 92 -3.06 -2.47 11.96
N LEU A 93 -3.41 -1.42 12.69
CA LEU A 93 -2.85 -1.20 14.04
C LEU A 93 -3.23 -2.34 14.99
N ILE A 94 -4.49 -2.77 14.97
CA ILE A 94 -4.96 -3.92 15.75
C ILE A 94 -4.23 -5.20 15.33
N LEU A 95 -4.07 -5.45 14.03
CA LEU A 95 -3.33 -6.60 13.51
C LEU A 95 -1.84 -6.56 13.89
N SER A 96 -1.22 -5.38 13.89
CA SER A 96 0.16 -5.21 14.33
C SER A 96 0.32 -5.53 15.81
N LEU A 97 -0.58 -5.01 16.66
CA LEU A 97 -0.58 -5.29 18.10
C LEU A 97 -0.82 -6.77 18.40
N THR A 98 -1.78 -7.41 17.72
CA THR A 98 -2.02 -8.85 17.86
C THR A 98 -0.82 -9.67 17.40
N GLY A 99 -0.15 -9.28 16.31
CA GLY A 99 1.12 -9.88 15.88
C GLY A 99 2.19 -9.80 16.97
N LEU A 100 2.31 -8.66 17.65
CA LEU A 100 3.23 -8.46 18.77
C LEU A 100 2.87 -9.35 19.97
N LEU A 101 1.58 -9.49 20.31
CA LEU A 101 1.13 -10.41 21.35
C LEU A 101 1.44 -11.88 21.00
N VAL A 102 1.17 -12.30 19.77
CA VAL A 102 1.51 -13.65 19.28
C VAL A 102 3.02 -13.88 19.37
N LEU A 103 3.81 -12.89 18.96
CA LEU A 103 5.27 -12.93 19.04
C LEU A 103 5.78 -13.06 20.48
N LEU A 104 5.15 -12.40 21.46
CA LEU A 104 5.60 -12.47 22.85
C LEU A 104 5.12 -13.73 23.58
N PHE A 105 3.85 -14.08 23.43
CA PHE A 105 3.18 -15.06 24.30
C PHE A 105 3.01 -16.45 23.71
N THR A 106 3.25 -16.66 22.41
CA THR A 106 3.08 -17.97 21.77
C THR A 106 4.38 -18.53 21.19
N SER A 107 4.34 -19.80 20.78
CA SER A 107 5.42 -20.47 20.04
C SER A 107 5.49 -20.04 18.56
N TYR A 108 4.47 -19.37 18.03
CA TYR A 108 4.38 -18.94 16.63
C TYR A 108 5.13 -17.62 16.37
N LYS A 109 6.43 -17.59 16.72
CA LYS A 109 7.27 -16.37 16.66
C LYS A 109 7.32 -15.75 15.26
N LEU A 110 7.56 -16.57 14.23
CA LEU A 110 7.65 -16.10 12.84
C LEU A 110 6.34 -15.45 12.39
N LEU A 111 5.19 -16.08 12.67
CA LEU A 111 3.88 -15.56 12.28
C LEU A 111 3.59 -14.22 12.97
N GLY A 112 3.84 -14.13 14.28
CA GLY A 112 3.67 -12.89 15.03
C GLY A 112 4.56 -11.76 14.51
N LEU A 113 5.82 -12.07 14.18
CA LEU A 113 6.76 -11.10 13.58
C LEU A 113 6.26 -10.60 12.21
N LEU A 114 5.79 -11.51 11.35
CA LEU A 114 5.26 -11.16 10.03
C LEU A 114 4.03 -10.27 10.16
N PHE A 115 3.06 -10.62 11.00
CA PHE A 115 1.90 -9.76 11.27
C PHE A 115 2.31 -8.39 11.80
N PHE A 116 3.28 -8.33 12.73
CA PHE A 116 3.76 -7.05 13.26
C PHE A 116 4.37 -6.17 12.16
N ILE A 117 5.35 -6.68 11.41
CA ILE A 117 6.11 -5.91 10.41
C ILE A 117 5.24 -5.52 9.22
N ILE A 118 4.46 -6.45 8.67
CA ILE A 118 3.63 -6.20 7.48
C ILE A 118 2.59 -5.14 7.77
N ASN A 119 1.85 -5.27 8.87
CA ASN A 119 0.79 -4.31 9.21
C ASN A 119 1.36 -2.94 9.58
N LEU A 120 2.50 -2.90 10.27
CA LEU A 120 3.20 -1.65 10.56
C LEU A 120 3.65 -0.97 9.26
N GLY A 121 4.18 -1.73 8.29
CA GLY A 121 4.49 -1.24 6.95
C GLY A 121 3.26 -0.70 6.21
N MET A 122 2.12 -1.41 6.28
CA MET A 122 0.87 -0.94 5.68
C MET A 122 0.36 0.36 6.32
N ILE A 123 0.51 0.55 7.62
CA ILE A 123 0.19 1.82 8.30
C ILE A 123 1.04 2.94 7.71
N PHE A 124 2.36 2.74 7.59
CA PHE A 124 3.25 3.74 7.02
C PHE A 124 2.88 4.09 5.58
N ILE A 125 2.68 3.09 4.72
CA ILE A 125 2.33 3.28 3.31
C ILE A 125 1.00 4.03 3.19
N ASN A 126 -0.04 3.61 3.92
CA ASN A 126 -1.37 4.23 3.85
C ASN A 126 -1.45 5.61 4.51
N SER A 127 -0.48 5.95 5.34
CA SER A 127 -0.33 7.28 5.94
C SER A 127 0.38 8.28 5.02
N ILE A 128 0.94 7.85 3.89
CA ILE A 128 1.61 8.74 2.93
C ILE A 128 0.56 9.63 2.25
N PRO A 129 0.57 10.97 2.47
CA PRO A 129 -0.51 11.86 2.03
C PRO A 129 -0.45 12.18 0.54
N PHE A 130 0.64 11.79 -0.14
CA PHE A 130 0.87 12.15 -1.53
C PHE A 130 0.33 11.12 -2.52
N PHE A 131 0.07 9.88 -2.11
CA PHE A 131 -0.55 8.88 -2.97
C PHE A 131 -2.04 8.76 -2.73
N GLN A 132 -2.75 8.13 -3.65
CA GLN A 132 -4.17 7.80 -3.48
C GLN A 132 -4.39 6.63 -2.50
N TYR A 133 -3.55 6.53 -1.46
CA TYR A 133 -3.83 5.75 -0.27
C TYR A 133 -4.75 6.55 0.66
N ASP A 134 -5.18 5.94 1.76
CA ASP A 134 -6.16 6.49 2.70
C ASP A 134 -5.91 7.97 3.04
N SER A 135 -4.69 8.29 3.49
CA SER A 135 -4.35 9.64 3.93
C SER A 135 -4.28 10.66 2.79
N GLY A 136 -3.93 10.25 1.57
CA GLY A 136 -3.97 11.18 0.43
C GLY A 136 -5.39 11.41 -0.11
N ILE A 137 -6.29 10.43 0.01
CA ILE A 137 -7.72 10.64 -0.24
C ILE A 137 -8.29 11.60 0.81
N ILE A 138 -7.92 11.43 2.09
CA ILE A 138 -8.29 12.37 3.15
C ILE A 138 -7.79 13.78 2.84
N LEU A 139 -6.52 13.92 2.49
CA LEU A 139 -5.93 15.23 2.18
C LEU A 139 -6.63 15.90 1.00
N ARG A 140 -6.97 15.15 -0.06
CA ARG A 140 -7.73 15.65 -1.22
C ARG A 140 -9.11 16.11 -0.85
N TYR A 141 -9.85 15.32 -0.06
CA TYR A 141 -11.19 15.69 0.40
C TYR A 141 -11.15 16.96 1.26
N LEU A 142 -10.17 17.10 2.15
CA LEU A 142 -10.00 18.31 2.96
C LEU A 142 -9.60 19.54 2.13
N ASN A 143 -8.80 19.33 1.08
CA ASN A 143 -8.31 20.38 0.18
C ASN A 143 -9.16 20.58 -1.07
N SER A 144 -10.38 20.03 -1.18
CA SER A 144 -11.16 20.11 -2.42
C SER A 144 -11.48 21.56 -2.84
N ASN A 145 -11.40 22.51 -1.90
CA ASN A 145 -11.62 23.94 -2.16
C ASN A 145 -10.35 24.69 -2.60
N ASN A 146 -9.17 24.05 -2.59
CA ASN A 146 -7.88 24.65 -2.94
C ASN A 146 -7.39 24.10 -4.30
N ASN A 147 -6.98 25.01 -5.20
CA ASN A 147 -6.50 24.69 -6.56
C ASN A 147 -5.13 23.96 -6.62
N ASN A 148 -4.58 23.47 -5.50
CA ASN A 148 -3.26 22.82 -5.44
C ASN A 148 -3.24 21.36 -5.94
N LEU A 149 -4.26 20.94 -6.70
CA LEU A 149 -4.35 19.60 -7.29
C LEU A 149 -3.16 19.31 -8.24
N ASN A 150 -2.61 20.34 -8.90
CA ASN A 150 -1.44 20.21 -9.78
C ASN A 150 -0.18 19.79 -9.02
N PHE A 151 0.05 20.32 -7.81
CA PHE A 151 1.22 19.97 -7.02
C PHE A 151 1.19 18.50 -6.57
N GLN A 152 0.05 18.02 -6.08
CA GLN A 152 -0.11 16.62 -5.71
C GLN A 152 0.06 15.67 -6.91
N TYR A 153 -0.45 16.05 -8.09
CA TYR A 153 -0.27 15.26 -9.30
C TYR A 153 1.21 15.15 -9.70
N ILE A 154 1.97 16.26 -9.64
CA ILE A 154 3.41 16.27 -9.94
C ILE A 154 4.17 15.37 -8.98
N VAL A 155 3.87 15.44 -7.68
CA VAL A 155 4.50 14.57 -6.68
C VAL A 155 4.18 13.09 -6.94
N GLN A 156 2.93 12.75 -7.28
CA GLN A 156 2.55 11.38 -7.65
C GLN A 156 3.31 10.88 -8.88
N LEU A 157 3.45 11.73 -9.90
CA LEU A 157 4.18 11.40 -11.12
C LEU A 157 5.67 11.14 -10.84
N LEU A 158 6.30 11.97 -10.01
CA LEU A 158 7.70 11.80 -9.60
C LEU A 158 7.93 10.49 -8.84
N ILE A 159 7.06 10.16 -7.88
CA ILE A 159 7.23 8.92 -7.13
C ILE A 159 6.95 7.70 -8.02
N ALA A 160 5.93 7.75 -8.89
CA ALA A 160 5.68 6.68 -9.86
C ALA A 160 6.89 6.46 -10.78
N PHE A 161 7.54 7.55 -11.24
CA PHE A 161 8.78 7.47 -12.00
C PHE A 161 9.87 6.74 -11.22
N VAL A 162 10.11 7.07 -9.93
CA VAL A 162 11.14 6.42 -9.11
C VAL A 162 10.85 4.92 -8.93
N ILE A 163 9.60 4.58 -8.60
CA ILE A 163 9.17 3.18 -8.39
C ILE A 163 9.32 2.35 -9.66
N ILE A 164 9.04 2.92 -10.84
CA ILE A 164 9.14 2.21 -12.13
C ILE A 164 10.60 2.16 -12.61
N TYR A 165 11.35 3.25 -12.45
CA TYR A 165 12.70 3.38 -12.99
C TYR A 165 13.67 2.38 -12.37
N PHE A 166 13.60 2.16 -11.05
CA PHE A 166 14.52 1.26 -10.37
C PHE A 166 14.46 -0.19 -10.89
N PRO A 167 13.31 -0.90 -10.88
CA PRO A 167 13.21 -2.26 -11.41
C PRO A 167 13.45 -2.32 -12.92
N LEU A 168 13.00 -1.31 -13.68
CA LEU A 168 13.25 -1.24 -15.12
C LEU A 168 14.74 -1.13 -15.44
N SER A 169 15.49 -0.36 -14.65
CA SER A 169 16.95 -0.21 -14.81
C SER A 169 17.70 -1.52 -14.54
N GLN A 170 17.23 -2.30 -13.57
CA GLN A 170 17.74 -3.65 -13.31
C GLN A 170 17.42 -4.61 -14.45
N LEU A 171 16.18 -4.58 -14.98
CA LEU A 171 15.77 -5.39 -16.12
C LEU A 171 16.62 -5.09 -17.37
N LEU A 172 16.81 -3.80 -17.70
CA LEU A 172 17.59 -3.37 -18.85
C LEU A 172 19.08 -3.75 -18.75
N GLN A 173 19.62 -3.84 -17.54
CA GLN A 173 20.98 -4.35 -17.31
C GLN A 173 21.14 -5.81 -17.75
N PHE A 174 20.10 -6.64 -17.64
CA PHE A 174 20.12 -8.01 -18.16
C PHE A 174 19.99 -8.08 -19.69
N LEU A 175 19.23 -7.15 -20.28
CA LEU A 175 18.91 -7.19 -21.71
C LEU A 175 20.01 -6.59 -22.59
N THR A 176 20.69 -5.52 -22.13
CA THR A 176 21.69 -4.84 -22.94
C THR A 176 22.88 -4.35 -22.10
N PRO A 177 24.14 -4.60 -22.53
CA PRO A 177 25.32 -4.10 -21.83
C PRO A 177 25.58 -2.60 -22.10
N ASN A 178 24.91 -2.00 -23.08
CA ASN A 178 25.14 -0.61 -23.47
C ASN A 178 24.58 0.38 -22.42
N ILE A 179 25.49 1.07 -21.73
CA ILE A 179 25.18 2.00 -20.64
C ILE A 179 24.27 3.14 -21.09
N ILE A 180 24.45 3.67 -22.30
CA ILE A 180 23.68 4.80 -22.83
C ILE A 180 22.22 4.38 -23.08
N VAL A 181 22.03 3.20 -23.68
CA VAL A 181 20.69 2.65 -23.93
C VAL A 181 19.98 2.35 -22.60
N ARG A 182 20.70 1.81 -21.62
CA ARG A 182 20.14 1.53 -20.28
C ARG A 182 19.73 2.81 -19.55
N SER A 183 20.59 3.82 -19.52
CA SER A 183 20.31 5.06 -18.77
C SER A 183 19.23 5.89 -19.45
N ILE A 184 19.43 6.26 -20.72
CA ILE A 184 18.50 7.13 -21.45
C ILE A 184 17.19 6.39 -21.73
N GLY A 185 17.27 5.15 -22.22
CA GLY A 185 16.09 4.33 -22.50
C GLY A 185 15.28 4.03 -21.24
N GLY A 186 15.96 3.70 -20.13
CA GLY A 186 15.32 3.48 -18.83
C GLY A 186 14.54 4.70 -18.34
N VAL A 187 15.14 5.90 -18.43
CA VAL A 187 14.47 7.15 -18.03
C VAL A 187 13.28 7.47 -18.94
N VAL A 188 13.44 7.37 -20.27
CA VAL A 188 12.34 7.70 -21.21
C VAL A 188 11.16 6.75 -21.02
N VAL A 189 11.42 5.46 -20.89
CA VAL A 189 10.37 4.45 -20.71
C VAL A 189 9.68 4.61 -19.36
N SER A 190 10.41 4.88 -18.27
CA SER A 190 9.79 5.10 -16.96
C SER A 190 8.95 6.38 -16.89
N ILE A 191 9.33 7.45 -17.61
CA ILE A 191 8.50 8.65 -17.77
C ILE A 191 7.22 8.33 -18.55
N LEU A 192 7.32 7.61 -19.66
CA LEU A 192 6.14 7.23 -20.45
C LEU A 192 5.17 6.35 -19.65
N LEU A 193 5.70 5.35 -18.95
CA LEU A 193 4.91 4.45 -18.10
C LEU A 193 4.25 5.20 -16.93
N SER A 194 4.96 6.15 -16.29
CA SER A 194 4.38 6.94 -15.20
C SER A 194 3.26 7.86 -15.70
N ILE A 195 3.42 8.50 -16.86
CA ILE A 195 2.36 9.31 -17.50
C ILE A 195 1.17 8.44 -17.88
N LEU A 196 1.38 7.29 -18.52
CA LEU A 196 0.31 6.36 -18.90
C LEU A 196 -0.45 5.85 -17.68
N TYR A 197 0.26 5.50 -16.61
CA TYR A 197 -0.32 5.09 -15.33
C TYR A 197 -1.20 6.19 -14.75
N MET A 198 -0.71 7.43 -14.70
CA MET A 198 -1.47 8.57 -14.17
C MET A 198 -2.67 8.95 -15.05
N ARG A 199 -2.55 8.79 -16.39
CA ARG A 199 -3.65 9.03 -17.35
C ARG A 199 -4.74 7.96 -17.26
N GLY A 200 -4.39 6.69 -17.05
CA GLY A 200 -5.36 5.63 -16.79
C GLY A 200 -6.14 5.90 -15.51
N ARG A 201 -5.45 6.31 -14.43
CA ARG A 201 -6.04 6.58 -13.11
C ARG A 201 -7.01 7.76 -13.09
N THR A 202 -6.74 8.86 -13.78
CA THR A 202 -7.65 10.03 -13.83
C THR A 202 -9.04 9.67 -14.40
N LYS A 203 -9.11 8.73 -15.36
CA LYS A 203 -10.39 8.25 -15.91
C LYS A 203 -11.23 7.43 -14.92
N TYR A 204 -10.60 6.69 -14.01
CA TYR A 204 -11.30 5.95 -12.96
C TYR A 204 -11.67 6.81 -11.75
N VAL A 205 -10.98 7.94 -11.55
CA VAL A 205 -11.27 8.89 -10.47
C VAL A 205 -12.43 9.82 -10.85
N LEU A 206 -12.67 10.11 -12.13
CA LEU A 206 -13.83 10.90 -12.59
C LEU A 206 -15.13 10.08 -12.76
N ARG A 207 -15.08 8.77 -12.49
CA ARG A 207 -16.25 7.88 -12.36
C ARG A 207 -16.41 7.32 -10.94
N LYS A 208 -15.60 7.78 -9.99
CA LYS A 208 -15.74 7.47 -8.57
C LYS A 208 -16.50 8.58 -7.87
#